data_AF-A0A317U6M7-F1
#
_entry.id   AF-A0A317U6M7-F1
#
_cell.length_a   1.000
_cell.length_b   1.000
_cell.length_c   1.000
_cell.angle_alpha   90.00
_cell.angle_beta   90.00
_cell.angle_gamma   90.00
#
_symmetry.space_group_name_H-M   'P 1'
#
loop_
_entity.id
_entity.type
_entity.pdbx_description
1 polymer ?
#
loop_
_entity_poly.entity_id
_entity_poly.type
_entity_poly.pdbx_seq_one_letter_code
_entity_poly.pdbx_strand_id
1 'polypeptide(L)'
;MQEKNDRLNPERVNLLISYIEKNVGKNNTTVNEHLFYIKSLLKQSLPLEGEEINIAKIHEAIHYIETMKIKVPHSIFSEKLVTMADLMRNRGEVILPAYERKQKPINLRHPIDAVSASAENQFGSLHNALVALIMPHYQFLNEEKLRKTTKKPSIAWNYDYPLDDSNEIMNQAIGEWQANYIKRNSDATKAYRDFTRSTSIRGLTATTNKEVEDLLDYLIAGSDYPQDCGNNIRQWLQANGGQDINRFLDTLMLSGEFTPEETTSLLNTKGIEQVWCIENGKVVFLYSPIVYSLCMERGIMINDGTGKLTATQNPEHIKDNKTGNYRVLPIMDVKAKIELNAVGDEVIPSITKLSVTSYSSDLVKPEPKVLDNTNSIM
;
A
#
# COMPACT_ATOMS: atom_id res chain seq x y z
N MET A 1 6.76 15.74 -24.01
CA MET A 1 6.29 16.82 -23.13
C MET A 1 6.90 16.53 -21.76
N GLN A 2 8.00 17.21 -21.40
CA GLN A 2 8.59 17.06 -20.06
C GLN A 2 7.62 17.72 -19.08
N GLU A 3 6.96 16.94 -18.24
CA GLU A 3 6.33 17.48 -17.04
C GLU A 3 7.41 18.21 -16.26
N LYS A 4 7.17 19.50 -15.95
CA LYS A 4 7.96 20.19 -14.93
C LYS A 4 7.83 19.33 -13.68
N ASN A 5 8.93 18.74 -13.23
CA ASN A 5 9.01 18.22 -11.87
C ASN A 5 8.72 19.40 -10.95
N ASP A 6 7.49 19.48 -10.45
CA ASP A 6 7.10 20.37 -9.36
C ASP A 6 7.81 19.86 -8.10
N ARG A 7 9.12 20.11 -8.03
CA ARG A 7 9.92 19.82 -6.85
C ARG A 7 9.27 20.55 -5.68
N LEU A 8 8.98 19.78 -4.64
CA LEU A 8 8.44 20.28 -3.40
C LEU A 8 9.30 21.45 -2.90
N ASN A 9 8.70 22.63 -2.68
CA ASN A 9 9.44 23.85 -2.37
C ASN A 9 9.63 24.01 -0.83
N PRO A 10 10.87 24.08 -0.32
CA PRO A 10 11.17 24.32 1.10
C PRO A 10 10.50 25.57 1.69
N GLU A 11 10.28 26.61 0.87
CA GLU A 11 9.57 27.82 1.30
C GLU A 11 8.14 27.51 1.76
N ARG A 12 7.44 26.57 1.12
CA ARG A 12 6.08 26.17 1.52
C ARG A 12 6.07 25.48 2.88
N VAL A 13 7.06 24.62 3.15
CA VAL A 13 7.23 23.98 4.47
C VAL A 13 7.53 25.06 5.53
N ASN A 14 8.44 25.99 5.23
CA ASN A 14 8.78 27.09 6.13
C ASN A 14 7.60 28.02 6.43
N LEU A 15 6.71 28.24 5.46
CA LEU A 15 5.46 28.98 5.68
C LEU A 15 4.53 28.27 6.67
N LEU A 16 4.41 26.93 6.60
CA LEU A 16 3.64 26.15 7.56
C LEU A 16 4.26 26.16 8.95
N ILE A 17 5.60 26.07 9.05
CA ILE A 17 6.32 26.22 10.32
C ILE A 17 6.04 27.59 10.93
N SER A 18 6.13 28.66 10.13
CA SER A 18 5.87 30.03 10.56
C SER A 18 4.41 30.24 10.96
N TYR A 19 3.47 29.60 10.26
CA TYR A 19 2.05 29.59 10.61
C TYR A 19 1.84 28.96 11.98
N ILE A 20 2.45 27.80 12.25
CA ILE A 20 2.37 27.16 13.57
C ILE A 20 2.90 28.10 14.65
N GLU A 21 4.08 28.68 14.46
CA GLU A 21 4.72 29.60 15.42
C GLU A 21 3.84 30.80 15.79
N LYS A 22 3.13 31.37 14.82
CA LYS A 22 2.21 32.49 15.04
C LYS A 22 0.94 32.11 15.78
N ASN A 23 0.55 30.83 15.74
CA ASN A 23 -0.70 30.32 16.33
C ASN A 23 -0.49 29.55 17.65
N VAL A 24 0.74 29.52 18.19
CA VAL A 24 1.01 29.04 19.56
C VAL A 24 0.44 30.06 20.55
N GLY A 25 -0.60 29.65 21.31
CA GLY A 25 -1.31 30.52 22.24
C GLY A 25 -0.83 30.36 23.67
N LYS A 26 -0.62 31.45 24.42
CA LYS A 26 -0.08 31.39 25.80
C LYS A 26 -0.88 30.53 26.79
N ASN A 27 -2.19 30.35 26.56
CA ASN A 27 -3.10 29.69 27.50
C ASN A 27 -3.56 28.28 27.07
N ASN A 28 -3.08 27.74 25.96
CA ASN A 28 -3.54 26.46 25.43
C ASN A 28 -2.40 25.43 25.36
N THR A 29 -1.95 24.97 26.51
CA THR A 29 -0.77 24.11 26.68
C THR A 29 -0.85 22.84 25.85
N THR A 30 -1.96 22.11 25.92
CA THR A 30 -2.13 20.85 25.16
C THR A 30 -2.13 21.10 23.65
N VAL A 31 -2.85 22.10 23.14
CA VAL A 31 -2.80 22.43 21.70
C VAL A 31 -1.40 22.81 21.27
N ASN A 32 -0.67 23.56 22.09
CA ASN A 32 0.72 23.92 21.78
C ASN A 32 1.63 22.69 21.71
N GLU A 33 1.46 21.70 22.59
CA GLU A 33 2.23 20.45 22.53
C GLU A 33 2.02 19.70 21.21
N HIS A 34 0.76 19.57 20.77
CA HIS A 34 0.43 18.99 19.45
C HIS A 34 1.07 19.79 18.31
N LEU A 35 0.96 21.12 18.35
CA LEU A 35 1.55 22.01 17.34
C LEU A 35 3.08 21.92 17.32
N PHE A 36 3.73 21.83 18.48
CA PHE A 36 5.18 21.67 18.59
C PHE A 36 5.65 20.33 18.04
N TYR A 37 4.89 19.26 18.29
CA TYR A 37 5.16 17.95 17.69
C TYR A 37 5.09 18.01 16.17
N ILE A 38 4.00 18.55 15.61
CA ILE A 38 3.83 18.71 14.15
C ILE A 38 4.96 19.58 13.57
N LYS A 39 5.28 20.71 14.21
CA LYS A 39 6.39 21.58 13.82
C LYS A 39 7.73 20.84 13.81
N SER A 40 7.98 19.98 14.80
CA SER A 40 9.21 19.18 14.88
C SER A 40 9.35 18.27 13.66
N LEU A 41 8.26 17.60 13.25
CA LEU A 41 8.24 16.78 12.04
C LEU A 41 8.48 17.61 10.78
N LEU A 42 7.88 18.80 10.67
CA LEU A 42 8.12 19.69 9.52
C LEU A 42 9.58 20.17 9.46
N LYS A 43 10.20 20.45 10.61
CA LYS A 43 11.64 20.77 10.65
C LYS A 43 12.50 19.60 10.21
N GLN A 44 12.14 18.37 10.58
CA GLN A 44 12.83 17.16 10.12
C GLN A 44 12.60 16.86 8.63
N SER A 45 11.54 17.42 8.04
CA SER A 45 11.27 17.28 6.60
C SER A 45 12.15 18.18 5.73
N LEU A 46 12.70 19.25 6.30
CA LEU A 46 13.54 20.18 5.55
C LEU A 46 14.90 19.54 5.25
N PRO A 47 15.41 19.70 4.02
CA PRO A 47 16.68 19.12 3.62
C PRO A 47 17.86 19.76 4.35
N LEU A 48 18.93 18.98 4.55
CA LEU A 48 20.26 19.53 4.73
C LEU A 48 20.77 20.10 3.39
N GLU A 49 21.79 20.96 3.37
CA GLU A 49 22.25 21.62 2.14
C GLU A 49 22.44 20.63 0.97
N GLY A 50 21.68 20.83 -0.12
CA GLY A 50 21.74 20.00 -1.32
C GLY A 50 20.82 18.77 -1.33
N GLU A 51 20.09 18.48 -0.24
CA GLU A 51 19.13 17.36 -0.17
C GLU A 51 17.70 17.77 -0.63
N GLU A 52 16.84 16.77 -0.80
CA GLU A 52 15.42 16.94 -1.11
C GLU A 52 14.55 16.91 0.15
N ILE A 53 13.32 17.41 0.07
CA ILE A 53 12.38 17.38 1.19
C ILE A 53 12.02 15.92 1.52
N ASN A 54 12.11 15.56 2.80
CA ASN A 54 11.68 14.26 3.28
C ASN A 54 10.14 14.21 3.41
N ILE A 55 9.49 13.68 2.37
CA ILE A 55 8.02 13.55 2.31
C ILE A 55 7.45 12.60 3.38
N ALA A 56 8.23 11.65 3.88
CA ALA A 56 7.80 10.72 4.91
C ALA A 56 7.51 11.46 6.24
N LYS A 57 8.26 12.51 6.55
CA LYS A 57 8.03 13.36 7.73
C LYS A 57 6.80 14.24 7.62
N ILE A 58 6.48 14.72 6.41
CA ILE A 58 5.22 15.44 6.15
C ILE A 58 4.04 14.48 6.30
N HIS A 59 4.16 13.26 5.77
CA HIS A 59 3.14 12.21 5.95
C HIS A 59 2.98 11.81 7.41
N GLU A 60 4.06 11.68 8.18
CA GLU A 60 3.99 11.41 9.62
C GLU A 60 3.19 12.49 10.36
N ALA A 61 3.36 13.77 9.98
CA ALA A 61 2.59 14.87 10.57
C ALA A 61 1.09 14.78 10.24
N ILE A 62 0.74 14.41 9.01
CA ILE A 62 -0.64 14.18 8.58
C ILE A 62 -1.25 13.00 9.33
N HIS A 63 -0.52 11.90 9.41
CA HIS A 63 -0.91 10.71 10.17
C HIS A 63 -1.13 11.01 11.65
N TYR A 64 -0.25 11.82 12.24
CA TYR A 64 -0.44 12.30 13.60
C TYR A 64 -1.73 13.10 13.77
N ILE A 65 -1.97 14.08 12.89
CA ILE A 65 -3.19 14.90 12.96
C ILE A 65 -4.44 14.03 12.84
N GLU A 66 -4.48 13.08 11.92
CA GLU A 66 -5.66 12.21 11.75
C GLU A 66 -5.92 11.29 12.95
N THR A 67 -4.87 10.85 13.65
CA THR A 67 -4.96 9.89 14.75
C THR A 67 -5.05 10.51 16.15
N MET A 68 -4.75 11.80 16.29
CA MET A 68 -4.81 12.48 17.58
C MET A 68 -6.22 12.49 18.16
N LYS A 69 -6.30 12.54 19.49
CA LYS A 69 -7.56 12.44 20.23
C LYS A 69 -8.20 13.80 20.45
N ILE A 70 -9.50 13.87 20.19
CA ILE A 70 -10.35 15.04 20.38
C ILE A 70 -11.42 14.71 21.42
N LYS A 71 -11.60 15.60 22.39
CA LYS A 71 -12.70 15.59 23.36
C LYS A 71 -13.90 16.29 22.73
N VAL A 72 -14.95 15.52 22.47
CA VAL A 72 -16.23 16.04 21.97
C VAL A 72 -17.30 15.94 23.05
N PRO A 73 -18.20 16.93 23.17
CA PRO A 73 -19.36 16.81 24.04
C PRO A 73 -20.23 15.62 23.61
N HIS A 74 -20.50 14.70 24.53
CA HIS A 74 -21.41 13.56 24.29
C HIS A 74 -22.74 13.73 25.02
N SER A 75 -22.70 14.33 26.21
CA SER A 75 -23.87 14.78 26.96
C SER A 75 -23.50 16.00 27.80
N ILE A 76 -24.46 16.55 28.55
CA ILE A 76 -24.24 17.70 29.45
C ILE A 76 -23.16 17.40 30.50
N PHE A 77 -22.93 16.12 30.85
CA PHE A 77 -21.97 15.70 31.89
C PHE A 77 -20.90 14.72 31.40
N SER A 78 -20.81 14.44 30.09
CA SER A 78 -19.85 13.46 29.58
C SER A 78 -19.21 13.92 28.28
N GLU A 79 -17.89 13.81 28.24
CA GLU A 79 -17.10 13.94 27.01
C GLU A 79 -16.86 12.54 26.42
N LYS A 80 -16.86 12.47 25.10
CA LYS A 80 -16.41 11.29 24.35
C LYS A 80 -15.08 11.62 23.70
N LEU A 81 -14.16 10.65 23.73
CA LEU A 81 -12.92 10.72 22.98
C LEU A 81 -13.14 10.13 21.59
N VAL A 82 -12.83 10.91 20.57
CA VAL A 82 -12.82 10.50 19.16
C VAL A 82 -11.46 10.82 18.54
N THR A 83 -11.18 10.29 17.36
CA THR A 83 -10.02 10.77 16.57
C THR A 83 -10.40 11.99 15.75
N MET A 84 -9.42 12.82 15.38
CA MET A 84 -9.65 13.87 14.39
C MET A 84 -10.20 13.32 13.08
N ALA A 85 -9.71 12.16 12.64
CA ALA A 85 -10.23 11.51 11.44
C ALA A 85 -11.73 11.15 11.56
N ASP A 86 -12.25 10.85 12.75
CA ASP A 86 -13.70 10.61 12.92
C ASP A 86 -14.52 11.88 12.68
N LEU A 87 -13.97 13.05 12.99
CA LEU A 87 -14.61 14.34 12.73
C LEU A 87 -14.50 14.74 11.25
N MET A 88 -13.31 14.60 10.68
CA MET A 88 -13.02 14.85 9.25
C MET A 88 -13.81 13.92 8.31
N ARG A 89 -14.16 12.70 8.76
CA ARG A 89 -14.86 11.71 7.92
C ARG A 89 -16.19 12.24 7.40
N ASN A 90 -16.92 13.00 8.22
CA ASN A 90 -18.22 13.56 7.85
C ASN A 90 -18.12 14.64 6.75
N ARG A 91 -16.91 15.17 6.51
CA ARG A 91 -16.62 16.20 5.52
C ARG A 91 -15.91 15.64 4.28
N GLY A 92 -15.57 14.35 4.28
CA GLY A 92 -14.76 13.73 3.23
C GLY A 92 -13.31 14.19 3.21
N GLU A 93 -12.79 14.68 4.35
CA GLU A 93 -11.43 15.23 4.48
C GLU A 93 -10.39 14.18 4.95
N VAL A 94 -10.85 12.98 5.34
CA VAL A 94 -9.95 11.87 5.73
C VAL A 94 -9.26 11.33 4.49
N ILE A 95 -7.94 11.25 4.54
CA ILE A 95 -7.18 10.68 3.44
C ILE A 95 -6.59 9.32 3.80
N LEU A 96 -6.19 9.07 5.06
CA LEU A 96 -5.47 7.85 5.36
C LEU A 96 -6.38 6.61 5.38
N PRO A 97 -5.94 5.50 4.74
CA PRO A 97 -6.62 4.22 4.83
C PRO A 97 -6.82 3.76 6.28
N ALA A 98 -7.81 2.89 6.50
CA ALA A 98 -8.13 2.39 7.83
C ALA A 98 -6.98 1.60 8.48
N TYR A 99 -6.16 0.88 7.70
CA TYR A 99 -5.00 0.15 8.23
C TYR A 99 -3.88 1.09 8.67
N GLU A 100 -3.65 2.19 7.94
CA GLU A 100 -2.66 3.21 8.33
C GLU A 100 -3.06 3.90 9.63
N ARG A 101 -4.34 4.29 9.78
CA ARG A 101 -4.83 4.97 11.00
C ARG A 101 -4.82 4.12 12.26
N LYS A 102 -4.65 2.80 12.14
CA LYS A 102 -4.46 1.91 13.30
C LYS A 102 -3.01 1.96 13.82
N GLN A 103 -2.07 2.41 13.00
CA GLN A 103 -0.67 2.51 13.37
C GLN A 103 -0.44 3.68 14.33
N LYS A 104 0.60 3.57 15.16
CA LYS A 104 1.04 4.68 16.00
C LYS A 104 1.99 5.59 15.21
N PRO A 105 1.94 6.91 15.44
CA PRO A 105 3.00 7.82 14.99
C PRO A 105 4.36 7.41 15.58
N ILE A 106 5.40 7.39 14.75
CA ILE A 106 6.69 6.76 15.08
C ILE A 106 7.44 7.55 16.14
N ASN A 107 7.53 8.87 15.98
CA ASN A 107 8.38 9.71 16.81
C ASN A 107 7.67 10.25 18.07
N LEU A 108 6.47 9.76 18.39
CA LEU A 108 5.70 10.20 19.54
C LEU A 108 6.19 9.48 20.81
N ARG A 109 7.18 10.09 21.49
CA ARG A 109 7.79 9.52 22.71
C ARG A 109 6.82 9.36 23.87
N HIS A 110 5.87 10.29 24.00
CA HIS A 110 4.87 10.28 25.07
C HIS A 110 3.49 10.63 24.49
N PRO A 111 2.41 9.99 24.97
CA PRO A 111 1.06 10.38 24.59
C PRO A 111 0.82 11.85 24.95
N ILE A 112 0.36 12.64 23.99
CA ILE A 112 -0.09 14.01 24.23
C ILE A 112 -1.59 13.96 24.53
N ASP A 113 -2.02 14.69 25.56
CA ASP A 113 -3.41 14.73 26.00
C ASP A 113 -4.38 15.13 24.88
N ALA A 114 -5.63 14.67 24.99
CA ALA A 114 -6.66 14.99 24.01
C ALA A 114 -7.05 16.47 24.07
N VAL A 115 -7.15 17.12 22.90
CA VAL A 115 -7.56 18.53 22.78
C VAL A 115 -9.09 18.66 22.71
N SER A 116 -9.61 19.83 23.07
CA SER A 116 -11.04 20.13 22.93
C SER A 116 -11.46 20.22 21.45
N ALA A 117 -12.73 19.90 21.16
CA ALA A 117 -13.32 20.05 19.83
C ALA A 117 -13.16 21.46 19.22
N SER A 118 -12.99 22.51 20.03
CA SER A 118 -12.75 23.87 19.51
C SER A 118 -11.46 24.00 18.69
N ALA A 119 -10.49 23.09 18.89
CA ALA A 119 -9.24 23.08 18.14
C ALA A 119 -9.36 22.40 16.76
N GLU A 120 -10.53 21.81 16.44
CA GLU A 120 -10.75 21.05 15.22
C GLU A 120 -10.39 21.84 13.96
N ASN A 121 -10.88 23.08 13.84
CA ASN A 121 -10.65 23.92 12.67
C ASN A 121 -9.17 24.28 12.49
N GLN A 122 -8.42 24.45 13.58
CA GLN A 122 -7.00 24.78 13.51
C GLN A 122 -6.20 23.62 12.91
N PHE A 123 -6.41 22.41 13.43
CA PHE A 123 -5.71 21.23 12.96
C PHE A 123 -6.24 20.73 11.61
N GLY A 124 -7.53 20.89 11.32
CA GLY A 124 -8.11 20.60 10.01
C GLY A 124 -7.53 21.49 8.91
N SER A 125 -7.38 22.79 9.18
CA SER A 125 -6.73 23.71 8.24
C SER A 125 -5.26 23.35 7.99
N LEU A 126 -4.54 22.98 9.05
CA LEU A 126 -3.15 22.53 8.94
C LEU A 126 -3.02 21.21 8.17
N HIS A 127 -3.90 20.25 8.45
CA HIS A 127 -3.97 18.97 7.72
C HIS A 127 -4.19 19.21 6.22
N ASN A 128 -5.21 19.97 5.84
CA ASN A 128 -5.49 20.28 4.44
C ASN A 128 -4.28 20.91 3.73
N ALA A 129 -3.56 21.81 4.40
CA ALA A 129 -2.37 22.42 3.83
C ALA A 129 -1.19 21.43 3.66
N LEU A 130 -1.03 20.50 4.60
CA LEU A 130 -0.03 19.43 4.51
C LEU A 130 -0.40 18.41 3.42
N VAL A 131 -1.67 18.04 3.30
CA VAL A 131 -2.17 17.16 2.23
C VAL A 131 -1.90 17.78 0.87
N ALA A 132 -2.23 19.06 0.69
CA ALA A 132 -1.97 19.77 -0.56
C ALA A 132 -0.48 19.83 -0.93
N LEU A 133 0.41 19.81 0.07
CA LEU A 133 1.85 19.88 -0.14
C LEU A 133 2.41 18.61 -0.79
N ILE A 134 1.94 17.43 -0.39
CA ILE A 134 2.43 16.12 -0.89
C ILE A 134 1.37 15.36 -1.71
N MET A 135 0.30 16.04 -2.15
CA MET A 135 -0.81 15.46 -2.92
C MET A 135 -0.37 14.56 -4.10
N PRO A 136 0.63 14.95 -4.92
CA PRO A 136 1.06 14.13 -6.06
C PRO A 136 1.60 12.75 -5.68
N HIS A 137 2.09 12.60 -4.44
CA HIS A 137 2.65 11.35 -3.95
C HIS A 137 1.60 10.36 -3.45
N TYR A 138 0.35 10.78 -3.23
CA TYR A 138 -0.68 9.91 -2.65
C TYR A 138 -1.20 8.88 -3.62
N GLN A 139 -0.70 7.65 -3.47
CA GLN A 139 -1.14 6.53 -4.26
C GLN A 139 -2.56 6.09 -3.89
N PHE A 140 -2.91 6.04 -2.60
CA PHE A 140 -4.23 5.54 -2.19
C PHE A 140 -5.41 6.34 -2.77
N LEU A 141 -5.25 7.65 -3.08
CA LEU A 141 -6.29 8.44 -3.75
C LEU A 141 -6.53 7.94 -5.18
N ASN A 142 -5.45 7.59 -5.88
CA ASN A 142 -5.52 6.98 -7.20
C ASN A 142 -6.14 5.57 -7.12
N GLU A 143 -5.75 4.78 -6.13
CA GLU A 143 -6.27 3.43 -5.89
C GLU A 143 -7.77 3.46 -5.55
N GLU A 144 -8.23 4.37 -4.70
CA GLU A 144 -9.65 4.53 -4.36
C GLU A 144 -10.48 4.94 -5.57
N LYS A 145 -9.97 5.87 -6.40
CA LYS A 145 -10.59 6.23 -7.67
C LYS A 145 -10.70 5.02 -8.60
N LEU A 146 -9.65 4.21 -8.71
CA LEU A 146 -9.68 2.98 -9.50
C LEU A 146 -10.72 2.00 -8.95
N ARG A 147 -10.73 1.72 -7.64
CA ARG A 147 -11.71 0.84 -6.98
C ARG A 147 -13.16 1.25 -7.28
N LYS A 148 -13.45 2.55 -7.27
CA LYS A 148 -14.80 3.10 -7.52
C LYS A 148 -15.20 3.07 -9.00
N THR A 149 -14.23 3.14 -9.92
CA THR A 149 -14.51 3.28 -11.37
C THR A 149 -14.40 1.96 -12.13
N THR A 150 -13.71 0.95 -11.59
CA THR A 150 -13.64 -0.37 -12.23
C THR A 150 -14.98 -1.09 -12.17
N LYS A 151 -15.54 -1.36 -13.36
CA LYS A 151 -16.76 -2.17 -13.52
C LYS A 151 -16.47 -3.62 -13.14
N LYS A 152 -17.31 -4.19 -12.28
CA LYS A 152 -17.25 -5.60 -11.86
C LYS A 152 -18.37 -6.39 -12.53
N PRO A 153 -18.06 -7.40 -13.36
CA PRO A 153 -19.07 -8.31 -13.92
C PRO A 153 -19.70 -9.20 -12.85
N SER A 154 -20.67 -10.03 -13.25
CA SER A 154 -21.19 -11.09 -12.39
C SER A 154 -20.06 -12.05 -12.00
N ILE A 155 -20.01 -12.39 -10.71
CA ILE A 155 -19.04 -13.33 -10.17
C ILE A 155 -19.43 -14.74 -10.61
N ALA A 156 -18.50 -15.46 -11.25
CA ALA A 156 -18.66 -16.88 -11.56
C ALA A 156 -18.36 -17.72 -10.32
N TRP A 157 -17.24 -17.43 -9.65
CA TRP A 157 -16.87 -18.06 -8.38
C TRP A 157 -15.87 -17.20 -7.61
N ASN A 158 -15.79 -17.48 -6.31
CA ASN A 158 -14.78 -16.95 -5.40
C ASN A 158 -14.05 -18.11 -4.72
N TYR A 159 -12.77 -17.94 -4.45
CA TYR A 159 -11.97 -18.88 -3.70
C TYR A 159 -11.00 -18.15 -2.77
N ASP A 160 -11.10 -18.45 -1.48
CA ASP A 160 -10.14 -18.03 -0.47
C ASP A 160 -9.22 -19.23 -0.19
N TYR A 161 -7.93 -19.05 -0.43
CA TYR A 161 -6.96 -20.10 -0.20
C TYR A 161 -6.81 -20.39 1.29
N PRO A 162 -6.76 -21.67 1.70
CA PRO A 162 -6.57 -22.02 3.11
C PRO A 162 -5.14 -21.71 3.57
N LEU A 163 -5.00 -21.39 4.85
CA LEU A 163 -3.70 -21.34 5.52
C LEU A 163 -3.27 -22.75 5.93
N ASP A 164 -1.97 -22.99 5.91
CA ASP A 164 -1.33 -24.17 6.45
C ASP A 164 -1.04 -24.03 7.96
N ASP A 165 -0.36 -25.03 8.53
CA ASP A 165 0.02 -25.05 9.96
C ASP A 165 0.99 -23.91 10.34
N SER A 166 1.70 -23.33 9.36
CA SER A 166 2.62 -22.21 9.54
C SER A 166 1.92 -20.84 9.42
N ASN A 167 0.59 -20.82 9.27
CA ASN A 167 -0.21 -19.63 8.98
C ASN A 167 0.15 -18.93 7.66
N GLU A 168 0.62 -19.69 6.67
CA GLU A 168 0.84 -19.19 5.31
C GLU A 168 0.07 -20.02 4.28
N ILE A 169 -0.04 -19.48 3.08
CA ILE A 169 -0.67 -20.15 1.94
C ILE A 169 0.45 -20.81 1.18
N MET A 170 0.45 -22.15 1.17
CA MET A 170 1.51 -22.91 0.54
C MET A 170 0.94 -23.91 -0.47
N ASN A 171 1.46 -23.82 -1.69
CA ASN A 171 1.38 -24.87 -2.71
C ASN A 171 2.72 -24.91 -3.44
N GLN A 172 2.91 -25.86 -4.35
CA GLN A 172 4.20 -25.99 -5.05
C GLN A 172 4.62 -24.69 -5.76
N ALA A 173 3.71 -24.04 -6.49
CA ALA A 173 3.98 -22.79 -7.20
C ALA A 173 4.39 -21.64 -6.26
N ILE A 174 3.70 -21.51 -5.12
CA ILE A 174 4.02 -20.48 -4.11
C ILE A 174 5.35 -20.82 -3.41
N GLY A 175 5.63 -22.09 -3.12
CA GLY A 175 6.89 -22.51 -2.52
C GLY A 175 8.09 -22.24 -3.42
N GLU A 176 7.96 -22.53 -4.73
CA GLU A 176 8.98 -22.22 -5.73
C GLU A 176 9.21 -20.70 -5.85
N TRP A 177 8.14 -19.91 -5.84
CA TRP A 177 8.24 -18.45 -5.79
C TRP A 177 8.95 -17.97 -4.52
N GLN A 178 8.53 -18.42 -3.33
CA GLN A 178 9.09 -18.00 -2.06
C GLN A 178 10.60 -18.31 -2.00
N ALA A 179 11.01 -19.52 -2.39
CA ALA A 179 12.42 -19.94 -2.42
C ALA A 179 13.30 -19.03 -3.28
N ASN A 180 12.76 -18.52 -4.40
CA ASN A 180 13.47 -17.58 -5.27
C ASN A 180 13.66 -16.19 -4.64
N TYR A 181 12.76 -15.79 -3.73
CA TYR A 181 12.74 -14.46 -3.12
C TYR A 181 13.33 -14.38 -1.71
N ILE A 182 13.69 -15.51 -1.09
CA ILE A 182 14.50 -15.52 0.14
C ILE A 182 15.86 -14.85 -0.12
N LYS A 183 16.45 -15.10 -1.30
CA LYS A 183 17.74 -14.50 -1.67
C LYS A 183 17.58 -13.03 -2.05
N ARG A 184 18.54 -12.21 -1.61
CA ARG A 184 18.62 -10.81 -2.04
C ARG A 184 19.02 -10.75 -3.51
N ASN A 185 18.24 -10.02 -4.31
CA ASN A 185 18.63 -9.75 -5.69
C ASN A 185 19.89 -8.86 -5.72
N SER A 186 20.80 -9.14 -6.65
CA SER A 186 22.08 -8.44 -6.75
C SER A 186 21.96 -7.03 -7.34
N ASP A 187 20.87 -6.72 -8.03
CA ASP A 187 20.64 -5.42 -8.69
C ASP A 187 19.45 -4.69 -8.05
N ALA A 188 19.73 -3.76 -7.14
CA ALA A 188 18.71 -2.93 -6.49
C ALA A 188 18.00 -1.95 -7.46
N THR A 189 18.59 -1.64 -8.61
CA THR A 189 18.10 -0.58 -9.52
C THR A 189 16.65 -0.80 -9.97
N LYS A 190 16.25 -2.07 -10.17
CA LYS A 190 14.89 -2.41 -10.57
C LYS A 190 13.87 -2.15 -9.46
N ALA A 191 14.20 -2.46 -8.20
CA ALA A 191 13.30 -2.20 -7.08
C ALA A 191 12.96 -0.71 -6.95
N TYR A 192 13.98 0.16 -7.04
CA TYR A 192 13.81 1.62 -6.98
C TYR A 192 12.95 2.15 -8.12
N ARG A 193 13.14 1.60 -9.33
CA ARG A 193 12.33 1.95 -10.48
C ARG A 193 10.85 1.61 -10.28
N ASP A 194 10.53 0.53 -9.58
CA ASP A 194 9.14 0.13 -9.36
C ASP A 194 8.50 0.93 -8.20
N PHE A 195 9.28 1.25 -7.15
CA PHE A 195 8.86 2.21 -6.10
C PHE A 195 8.58 3.61 -6.63
N THR A 196 9.25 4.01 -7.71
CA THR A 196 9.05 5.31 -8.36
C THR A 196 7.97 5.32 -9.44
N ARG A 197 7.34 4.16 -9.72
CA ARG A 197 6.33 4.01 -10.77
C ARG A 197 4.96 3.61 -10.27
N SER A 198 4.89 2.54 -9.47
CA SER A 198 3.61 1.87 -9.20
C SER A 198 3.49 1.22 -7.83
N THR A 199 4.61 1.00 -7.14
CA THR A 199 4.64 0.40 -5.81
C THR A 199 4.78 1.51 -4.78
N SER A 200 3.80 1.64 -3.89
CA SER A 200 3.85 2.65 -2.84
C SER A 200 4.39 2.09 -1.52
N ILE A 201 4.93 2.99 -0.70
CA ILE A 201 5.35 2.69 0.67
C ILE A 201 4.49 3.56 1.59
N ARG A 202 3.72 2.90 2.46
CA ARG A 202 2.70 3.52 3.33
C ARG A 202 1.73 4.43 2.56
N GLY A 203 1.39 4.02 1.34
CA GLY A 203 0.46 4.75 0.47
C GLY A 203 1.06 5.95 -0.28
N LEU A 204 2.39 6.14 -0.20
CA LEU A 204 3.12 7.16 -0.95
C LEU A 204 3.98 6.56 -2.06
N THR A 205 3.98 7.20 -3.23
CA THR A 205 4.89 6.90 -4.34
C THR A 205 6.06 7.88 -4.30
N ALA A 206 7.28 7.36 -4.36
CA ALA A 206 8.47 8.18 -4.47
C ALA A 206 8.65 8.69 -5.90
N THR A 207 9.38 9.77 -6.06
CA THR A 207 9.81 10.32 -7.36
C THR A 207 11.33 10.23 -7.54
N THR A 208 12.07 10.09 -6.45
CA THR A 208 13.52 9.95 -6.44
C THR A 208 13.97 8.79 -5.55
N ASN A 209 15.20 8.32 -5.77
CA ASN A 209 15.77 7.25 -4.95
C ASN A 209 15.90 7.68 -3.48
N LYS A 210 16.16 8.96 -3.21
CA LYS A 210 16.25 9.47 -1.84
C LYS A 210 14.90 9.42 -1.12
N GLU A 211 13.82 9.75 -1.81
CA GLU A 211 12.46 9.58 -1.26
C GLU A 211 12.14 8.11 -0.99
N VAL A 212 12.60 7.18 -1.85
CA VAL A 212 12.46 5.73 -1.58
C VAL A 212 13.16 5.36 -0.26
N GLU A 213 14.40 5.80 -0.06
CA GLU A 213 15.14 5.55 1.18
C GLU A 213 14.41 6.10 2.41
N ASP A 214 13.98 7.35 2.35
CA ASP A 214 13.29 8.01 3.47
C ASP A 214 11.97 7.31 3.81
N LEU A 215 11.24 6.83 2.81
CA LEU A 215 10.01 6.06 2.99
C LEU A 215 10.28 4.65 3.54
N LEU A 216 11.34 3.97 3.09
CA LEU A 216 11.74 2.68 3.65
C LEU A 216 12.18 2.82 5.11
N ASP A 217 12.96 3.85 5.45
CA ASP A 217 13.34 4.16 6.83
C ASP A 217 12.10 4.41 7.69
N TYR A 218 11.13 5.16 7.16
CA TYR A 218 9.85 5.40 7.83
C TYR A 218 9.01 4.13 8.00
N LEU A 219 8.99 3.23 7.01
CA LEU A 219 8.30 1.94 7.10
C LEU A 219 8.92 1.06 8.19
N ILE A 220 10.24 0.92 8.21
CA ILE A 220 10.95 0.08 9.17
C ILE A 220 10.83 0.63 10.59
N ALA A 221 11.00 1.95 10.76
CA ALA A 221 10.89 2.58 12.08
C ALA A 221 9.49 2.45 12.70
N GLY A 222 8.45 2.22 11.90
CA GLY A 222 7.09 1.99 12.37
C GLY A 222 6.76 0.53 12.67
N SER A 223 7.67 -0.40 12.37
CA SER A 223 7.48 -1.84 12.57
C SER A 223 8.00 -2.30 13.92
N ASP A 224 7.56 -3.47 14.37
CA ASP A 224 7.93 -4.07 15.66
C ASP A 224 9.12 -5.05 15.52
N TYR A 225 9.86 -5.01 14.39
CA TYR A 225 11.06 -5.83 14.26
C TYR A 225 12.14 -5.37 15.24
N PRO A 226 12.90 -6.31 15.85
CA PRO A 226 14.16 -5.97 16.51
C PRO A 226 15.09 -5.21 15.56
N GLN A 227 15.93 -4.32 16.09
CA GLN A 227 16.75 -3.41 15.27
C GLN A 227 17.59 -4.15 14.20
N ASP A 228 18.22 -5.27 14.56
CA ASP A 228 19.04 -6.05 13.62
C ASP A 228 18.18 -6.68 12.51
N CYS A 229 16.99 -7.18 12.85
CA CYS A 229 16.02 -7.68 11.88
C CYS A 229 15.51 -6.55 10.97
N GLY A 230 15.27 -5.35 11.52
CA GLY A 230 14.83 -4.17 10.77
C GLY A 230 15.82 -3.79 9.66
N ASN A 231 17.13 -3.86 9.95
CA ASN A 231 18.17 -3.63 8.96
C ASN A 231 18.14 -4.68 7.83
N ASN A 232 17.95 -5.95 8.17
CA ASN A 232 17.85 -7.04 7.19
C ASN A 232 16.60 -6.88 6.29
N ILE A 233 15.45 -6.54 6.87
CA ILE A 233 14.21 -6.26 6.13
C ILE A 233 14.40 -5.06 5.20
N ARG A 234 15.02 -3.98 5.68
CA ARG A 234 15.33 -2.80 4.87
C ARG A 234 16.17 -3.16 3.65
N GLN A 235 17.29 -3.85 3.86
CA GLN A 235 18.19 -4.27 2.78
C GLN A 235 17.49 -5.20 1.79
N TRP A 236 16.64 -6.09 2.29
CA TRP A 236 15.83 -6.95 1.43
C TRP A 236 14.83 -6.14 0.59
N LEU A 237 14.14 -5.15 1.17
CA LEU A 237 13.22 -4.27 0.44
C LEU A 237 13.93 -3.43 -0.64
N GLN A 238 15.14 -2.93 -0.34
CA GLN A 238 15.97 -2.22 -1.32
C GLN A 238 16.34 -3.11 -2.52
N ALA A 239 16.57 -4.40 -2.29
CA ALA A 239 16.91 -5.35 -3.34
C ALA A 239 15.68 -5.89 -4.09
N ASN A 240 14.62 -6.24 -3.35
CA ASN A 240 13.52 -7.08 -3.81
C ASN A 240 12.14 -6.40 -3.75
N GLY A 241 11.96 -5.39 -2.90
CA GLY A 241 10.63 -4.87 -2.53
C GLY A 241 9.83 -4.27 -3.69
N GLY A 242 10.51 -3.76 -4.72
CA GLY A 242 9.86 -3.34 -5.97
C GLY A 242 9.80 -4.41 -7.05
N GLN A 243 10.64 -5.46 -6.98
CA GLN A 243 10.89 -6.35 -8.12
C GLN A 243 9.98 -7.56 -8.13
N ASP A 244 8.99 -7.56 -9.01
CA ASP A 244 8.31 -8.79 -9.43
C ASP A 244 7.74 -9.63 -8.25
N ILE A 245 7.59 -9.03 -7.06
CA ILE A 245 7.15 -9.74 -5.84
C ILE A 245 5.73 -10.29 -6.01
N ASN A 246 4.97 -9.69 -6.92
CA ASN A 246 3.66 -10.12 -7.36
C ASN A 246 3.65 -11.30 -8.37
N ARG A 247 4.82 -11.77 -8.84
CA ARG A 247 4.92 -12.86 -9.83
C ARG A 247 4.50 -14.23 -9.32
N PHE A 248 4.22 -14.39 -8.02
CA PHE A 248 3.57 -15.61 -7.54
C PHE A 248 2.28 -15.90 -8.34
N LEU A 249 1.57 -14.86 -8.80
CA LEU A 249 0.37 -15.03 -9.61
C LEU A 249 0.70 -15.58 -11.02
N ASP A 250 1.83 -15.18 -11.62
CA ASP A 250 2.30 -15.78 -12.87
C ASP A 250 2.64 -17.26 -12.66
N THR A 251 3.30 -17.60 -11.55
CA THR A 251 3.61 -19.00 -11.22
C THR A 251 2.33 -19.83 -11.03
N LEU A 252 1.30 -19.29 -10.36
CA LEU A 252 0.01 -19.96 -10.22
C LEU A 252 -0.71 -20.17 -11.57
N MET A 253 -0.67 -19.18 -12.46
CA MET A 253 -1.26 -19.33 -13.80
C MET A 253 -0.51 -20.39 -14.63
N LEU A 254 0.83 -20.37 -14.58
CA LEU A 254 1.67 -21.31 -15.32
C LEU A 254 1.56 -22.75 -14.79
N SER A 255 1.24 -22.93 -13.50
CA SER A 255 1.00 -24.26 -12.94
C SER A 255 -0.36 -24.87 -13.32
N GLY A 256 -1.17 -24.16 -14.11
CA GLY A 256 -2.51 -24.60 -14.52
C GLY A 256 -3.55 -24.56 -13.40
N GLU A 257 -3.30 -23.79 -12.33
CA GLU A 257 -4.18 -23.73 -11.15
C GLU A 257 -5.62 -23.28 -11.50
N PHE A 258 -5.76 -22.38 -12.48
CA PHE A 258 -7.04 -21.84 -12.93
C PHE A 258 -7.45 -22.31 -14.33
N THR A 259 -6.52 -22.94 -15.05
CA THR A 259 -6.68 -23.40 -16.44
C THR A 259 -6.01 -24.77 -16.58
N PRO A 260 -6.61 -25.83 -16.00
CA PRO A 260 -6.04 -27.17 -16.09
C PRO A 260 -5.79 -27.56 -17.54
N GLU A 261 -4.68 -28.25 -17.80
CA GLU A 261 -4.28 -28.76 -19.12
C GLU A 261 -3.83 -27.68 -20.13
N GLU A 262 -3.99 -26.38 -19.83
CA GLU A 262 -3.59 -25.29 -20.72
C GLU A 262 -2.40 -24.49 -20.16
N THR A 263 -1.40 -24.22 -21.00
CA THR A 263 -0.35 -23.25 -20.64
C THR A 263 -0.90 -21.84 -20.73
N THR A 264 -1.02 -21.16 -19.59
CA THR A 264 -1.63 -19.83 -19.50
C THR A 264 -0.68 -18.83 -18.86
N SER A 265 -0.66 -17.60 -19.38
CA SER A 265 0.04 -16.48 -18.75
C SER A 265 -0.85 -15.24 -18.63
N LEU A 266 -0.59 -14.41 -17.63
CA LEU A 266 -1.18 -13.08 -17.55
C LEU A 266 -0.64 -12.22 -18.70
N LEU A 267 -1.49 -11.38 -19.29
CA LEU A 267 -1.07 -10.45 -20.34
C LEU A 267 -1.38 -9.00 -19.98
N ASN A 268 -2.64 -8.69 -19.69
CA ASN A 268 -3.04 -7.34 -19.31
C ASN A 268 -3.58 -7.33 -17.89
N THR A 269 -2.80 -6.74 -16.98
CA THR A 269 -3.16 -6.58 -15.58
C THR A 269 -3.16 -5.11 -15.17
N LYS A 270 -3.91 -4.79 -14.12
CA LYS A 270 -3.90 -3.47 -13.49
C LYS A 270 -3.85 -3.65 -11.98
N GLY A 271 -2.75 -3.24 -11.35
CA GLY A 271 -2.71 -3.09 -9.91
C GLY A 271 -3.70 -2.02 -9.45
N ILE A 272 -4.68 -2.41 -8.65
CA ILE A 272 -5.57 -1.52 -7.90
C ILE A 272 -4.91 -1.12 -6.59
N GLU A 273 -4.19 -2.03 -5.94
CA GLU A 273 -3.43 -1.79 -4.72
C GLU A 273 -2.08 -2.48 -4.83
N GLN A 274 -1.00 -1.74 -4.59
CA GLN A 274 0.38 -2.23 -4.58
C GLN A 274 1.15 -1.42 -3.53
N VAL A 275 1.03 -1.80 -2.27
CA VAL A 275 1.54 -0.99 -1.15
C VAL A 275 2.26 -1.84 -0.11
N TRP A 276 3.45 -1.40 0.26
CA TRP A 276 4.13 -1.85 1.47
C TRP A 276 3.63 -1.05 2.66
N CYS A 277 3.05 -1.70 3.65
CA CYS A 277 2.54 -1.06 4.87
C CYS A 277 2.85 -1.91 6.09
N ILE A 278 2.24 -1.56 7.22
CA ILE A 278 2.43 -2.24 8.49
C ILE A 278 1.11 -2.83 8.95
N GLU A 279 1.10 -4.11 9.26
CA GLU A 279 0.00 -4.79 9.94
C GLU A 279 0.56 -5.62 11.09
N ASN A 280 -0.03 -5.48 12.28
CA ASN A 280 0.37 -6.23 13.49
C ASN A 280 1.89 -6.17 13.77
N GLY A 281 2.51 -5.00 13.55
CA GLY A 281 3.94 -4.79 13.77
C GLY A 281 4.85 -5.36 12.68
N LYS A 282 4.31 -5.99 11.64
CA LYS A 282 5.08 -6.59 10.55
C LYS A 282 4.94 -5.77 9.27
N VAL A 283 6.00 -5.79 8.45
CA VAL A 283 5.93 -5.21 7.11
C VAL A 283 5.18 -6.17 6.20
N VAL A 284 4.14 -5.66 5.55
CA VAL A 284 3.29 -6.41 4.64
C VAL A 284 3.16 -5.71 3.30
N PHE A 285 3.09 -6.47 2.21
CA PHE A 285 2.71 -6.01 0.89
C PHE A 285 1.25 -6.37 0.62
N LEU A 286 0.41 -5.36 0.43
CA LEU A 286 -0.95 -5.53 -0.04
C LEU A 286 -0.96 -5.44 -1.56
N TYR A 287 -1.44 -6.51 -2.20
CA TYR A 287 -1.48 -6.64 -3.64
C TYR A 287 -2.89 -6.97 -4.12
N SER A 288 -3.49 -6.10 -4.94
CA SER A 288 -4.79 -6.35 -5.55
C SER A 288 -4.78 -6.02 -7.04
N PRO A 289 -4.43 -6.98 -7.92
CA PRO A 289 -4.53 -6.77 -9.35
C PRO A 289 -5.91 -7.18 -9.90
N ILE A 290 -6.27 -6.53 -11.00
CA ILE A 290 -7.35 -6.96 -11.88
C ILE A 290 -6.75 -7.44 -13.20
N VAL A 291 -7.16 -8.62 -13.63
CA VAL A 291 -6.74 -9.25 -14.88
C VAL A 291 -7.81 -8.99 -15.94
N TYR A 292 -7.39 -8.45 -17.10
CA TYR A 292 -8.26 -8.11 -18.22
C TYR A 292 -8.07 -9.02 -19.43
N SER A 293 -6.90 -9.63 -19.57
CA SER A 293 -6.66 -10.63 -20.61
C SER A 293 -5.61 -11.65 -20.21
N LEU A 294 -5.76 -12.84 -20.74
CA LEU A 294 -4.85 -13.98 -20.59
C LEU A 294 -4.29 -14.36 -21.96
N CYS A 295 -3.11 -14.98 -21.98
CA CYS A 295 -2.61 -15.70 -23.15
C CYS A 295 -2.83 -17.20 -22.90
N MET A 296 -3.62 -17.86 -23.75
CA MET A 296 -3.96 -19.30 -23.64
C MET A 296 -3.71 -19.96 -25.00
N GLU A 297 -2.93 -21.04 -25.04
CA GLU A 297 -2.73 -21.92 -26.22
C GLU A 297 -2.43 -21.25 -27.59
N ARG A 298 -1.94 -19.99 -27.59
CA ARG A 298 -1.60 -19.07 -28.72
C ARG A 298 -2.63 -17.97 -29.04
N GLY A 299 -3.71 -17.84 -28.28
CA GLY A 299 -4.69 -16.76 -28.38
C GLY A 299 -4.64 -15.79 -27.20
N ILE A 300 -5.06 -14.54 -27.44
CA ILE A 300 -5.30 -13.57 -26.36
C ILE A 300 -6.77 -13.62 -26.00
N MET A 301 -7.06 -14.07 -24.79
CA MET A 301 -8.42 -14.29 -24.29
C MET A 301 -8.89 -13.07 -23.50
N ILE A 302 -10.11 -12.62 -23.77
CA ILE A 302 -10.80 -11.52 -23.08
C ILE A 302 -12.18 -11.96 -22.62
N ASN A 303 -12.76 -11.24 -21.65
CA ASN A 303 -14.16 -11.42 -21.28
C ASN A 303 -15.08 -10.88 -22.39
N ASP A 304 -16.01 -11.69 -22.87
CA ASP A 304 -16.96 -11.35 -23.94
C ASP A 304 -18.12 -10.43 -23.51
N GLY A 305 -18.19 -10.08 -22.22
CA GLY A 305 -19.27 -9.30 -21.63
C GLY A 305 -20.35 -10.12 -20.94
N THR A 306 -20.38 -11.44 -21.18
CA THR A 306 -21.31 -12.40 -20.58
C THR A 306 -20.63 -13.30 -19.53
N GLY A 307 -19.32 -13.17 -19.37
CA GLY A 307 -18.52 -14.00 -18.47
C GLY A 307 -17.84 -15.18 -19.17
N LYS A 308 -17.81 -15.24 -20.50
CA LYS A 308 -17.02 -16.24 -21.22
C LYS A 308 -15.71 -15.66 -21.72
N LEU A 309 -14.70 -16.52 -21.84
CA LEU A 309 -13.44 -16.20 -22.48
C LEU A 309 -13.57 -16.36 -23.99
N THR A 310 -13.20 -15.32 -24.73
CA THR A 310 -13.16 -15.34 -26.19
C THR A 310 -11.84 -14.79 -26.71
N ALA A 311 -11.33 -15.38 -27.78
CA ALA A 311 -10.10 -14.92 -28.42
C ALA A 311 -10.35 -13.59 -29.13
N THR A 312 -9.53 -12.57 -28.86
CA THR A 312 -9.58 -11.31 -29.61
C THR A 312 -8.61 -11.32 -30.78
N GLN A 313 -9.06 -10.79 -31.91
CA GLN A 313 -8.22 -10.53 -33.08
C GLN A 313 -7.55 -9.15 -33.05
N ASN A 314 -7.97 -8.27 -32.13
CA ASN A 314 -7.48 -6.89 -32.01
C ASN A 314 -6.98 -6.62 -30.58
N PRO A 315 -5.89 -7.26 -30.14
CA PRO A 315 -5.37 -7.13 -28.77
C PRO A 315 -4.96 -5.70 -28.41
N GLU A 316 -4.55 -4.88 -29.38
CA GLU A 316 -4.23 -3.47 -29.22
C GLU A 316 -5.45 -2.61 -28.82
N HIS A 317 -6.66 -3.12 -28.95
CA HIS A 317 -7.91 -2.44 -28.54
C HIS A 317 -8.35 -2.80 -27.12
N ILE A 318 -7.67 -3.72 -26.43
CA ILE A 318 -7.98 -4.08 -25.04
C ILE A 318 -7.82 -2.85 -24.11
N LYS A 319 -6.81 -2.03 -24.38
CA LYS A 319 -6.47 -0.83 -23.62
C LYS A 319 -6.50 0.39 -24.52
N ASP A 320 -7.15 1.45 -24.05
CA ASP A 320 -7.16 2.72 -24.74
C ASP A 320 -5.80 3.42 -24.59
N ASN A 321 -5.09 3.63 -25.71
CA ASN A 321 -3.74 4.21 -25.69
C ASN A 321 -3.69 5.67 -25.22
N LYS A 322 -4.81 6.42 -25.26
CA LYS A 322 -4.85 7.83 -24.85
C LYS A 322 -5.13 7.98 -23.36
N THR A 323 -6.05 7.18 -22.84
CA THR A 323 -6.54 7.27 -21.45
C THR A 323 -5.92 6.22 -20.53
N GLY A 324 -5.31 5.18 -21.09
CA GLY A 324 -4.79 4.02 -20.35
C GLY A 324 -5.87 3.11 -19.77
N ASN A 325 -7.15 3.37 -20.06
CA ASN A 325 -8.29 2.63 -19.53
C ASN A 325 -8.52 1.33 -20.31
N TYR A 326 -8.97 0.29 -19.61
CA TYR A 326 -9.36 -0.96 -20.24
C TYR A 326 -10.77 -0.86 -20.84
N ARG A 327 -10.91 -1.34 -22.08
CA ARG A 327 -12.19 -1.34 -22.82
C ARG A 327 -12.96 -2.65 -22.65
N VAL A 328 -12.29 -3.70 -22.20
CA VAL A 328 -12.87 -5.01 -21.90
C VAL A 328 -13.22 -5.14 -20.43
N LEU A 329 -14.14 -6.04 -20.11
CA LEU A 329 -14.47 -6.36 -18.73
C LEU A 329 -13.36 -7.22 -18.08
N PRO A 330 -13.19 -7.12 -16.75
CA PRO A 330 -12.30 -8.00 -16.00
C PRO A 330 -12.60 -9.48 -16.19
N ILE A 331 -11.55 -10.30 -16.18
CA ILE A 331 -11.61 -11.77 -16.10
C ILE A 331 -11.49 -12.22 -14.65
N MET A 332 -10.58 -11.61 -13.89
CA MET A 332 -10.26 -12.02 -12.52
C MET A 332 -9.86 -10.80 -11.67
N ASP A 333 -10.23 -10.83 -10.38
CA ASP A 333 -9.77 -9.91 -9.34
C ASP A 333 -9.04 -10.76 -8.27
N VAL A 334 -7.78 -10.43 -7.99
CA VAL A 334 -6.97 -11.13 -7.00
C VAL A 334 -6.71 -10.17 -5.85
N LYS A 335 -6.69 -10.68 -4.62
CA LYS A 335 -6.19 -9.95 -3.45
C LYS A 335 -5.24 -10.85 -2.69
N ALA A 336 -4.04 -10.35 -2.46
CA ALA A 336 -3.03 -11.05 -1.73
C ALA A 336 -2.41 -10.15 -0.66
N LYS A 337 -1.93 -10.78 0.41
CA LYS A 337 -1.10 -10.18 1.43
C LYS A 337 0.18 -11.01 1.57
N ILE A 338 1.32 -10.34 1.40
CA ILE A 338 2.63 -10.94 1.60
C ILE A 338 3.23 -10.33 2.86
N GLU A 339 3.55 -11.14 3.86
CA GLU A 339 4.19 -10.72 5.10
C GLU A 339 5.68 -11.04 5.07
N LEU A 340 6.52 -10.13 5.55
CA LEU A 340 7.95 -10.39 5.64
C LEU A 340 8.30 -10.96 7.02
N ASN A 341 8.92 -12.14 7.04
CA ASN A 341 9.41 -12.76 8.25
C ASN A 341 10.95 -12.68 8.28
N ALA A 342 11.53 -12.20 9.39
CA ALA A 342 12.97 -12.21 9.58
C ALA A 342 13.34 -13.41 10.45
N VAL A 343 14.21 -14.30 9.94
CA VAL A 343 14.74 -15.46 10.65
C VAL A 343 16.26 -15.42 10.54
N GLY A 344 16.93 -15.00 11.62
CA GLY A 344 18.36 -14.71 11.58
C GLY A 344 18.67 -13.60 10.56
N ASP A 345 19.51 -13.91 9.58
CA ASP A 345 19.91 -12.98 8.50
C ASP A 345 19.02 -13.05 7.25
N GLU A 346 18.08 -13.99 7.23
CA GLU A 346 17.19 -14.23 6.09
C GLU A 346 15.86 -13.51 6.27
N VAL A 347 15.30 -13.07 5.14
CA VAL A 347 13.96 -12.50 5.05
C VAL A 347 13.13 -13.41 4.16
N ILE A 348 12.07 -13.98 4.74
CA ILE A 348 11.17 -14.93 4.10
C ILE A 348 9.85 -14.21 3.80
N PRO A 349 9.51 -13.97 2.52
CA PRO A 349 8.20 -13.45 2.15
C PRO A 349 7.17 -14.59 2.17
N SER A 350 6.12 -14.45 2.98
CA SER A 350 5.06 -15.45 3.13
C SER A 350 3.71 -14.90 2.67
N ILE A 351 2.98 -15.64 1.84
CA ILE A 351 1.62 -15.24 1.45
C ILE A 351 0.67 -15.61 2.58
N THR A 352 0.20 -14.63 3.36
CA THR A 352 -0.68 -14.86 4.53
C THR A 352 -2.16 -14.59 4.23
N LYS A 353 -2.47 -14.15 3.01
CA LYS A 353 -3.83 -14.08 2.48
C LYS A 353 -3.79 -14.13 0.96
N LEU A 354 -4.68 -14.91 0.35
CA LEU A 354 -4.89 -14.95 -1.09
C LEU A 354 -6.35 -15.29 -1.35
N SER A 355 -7.03 -14.39 -2.05
CA SER A 355 -8.41 -14.57 -2.49
C SER A 355 -8.51 -14.26 -3.97
N VAL A 356 -9.20 -15.13 -4.72
CA VAL A 356 -9.42 -14.98 -6.15
C VAL A 356 -10.90 -14.94 -6.43
N THR A 357 -11.34 -13.89 -7.12
CA THR A 357 -12.69 -13.75 -7.68
C THR A 357 -12.57 -13.91 -9.20
N SER A 358 -13.18 -14.96 -9.74
CA SER A 358 -13.33 -15.09 -11.19
C SER A 358 -14.66 -14.49 -11.64
N TYR A 359 -14.59 -13.75 -12.72
CA TYR A 359 -15.75 -13.25 -13.48
C TYR A 359 -16.01 -14.09 -14.73
N SER A 360 -15.25 -15.18 -14.93
CA SER A 360 -15.46 -16.10 -16.03
C SER A 360 -15.78 -17.52 -15.59
N SER A 361 -16.78 -18.12 -16.23
CA SER A 361 -17.15 -19.53 -16.04
C SER A 361 -16.15 -20.50 -16.64
N ASP A 362 -15.30 -20.03 -17.55
CA ASP A 362 -14.36 -20.88 -18.28
C ASP A 362 -13.04 -21.06 -17.50
N LEU A 363 -12.83 -20.27 -16.45
CA LEU A 363 -11.76 -20.49 -15.47
C LEU A 363 -12.23 -21.46 -14.39
N VAL A 364 -11.35 -22.37 -14.01
CA VAL A 364 -11.62 -23.40 -13.00
C VAL A 364 -11.38 -22.84 -11.60
N LYS A 365 -12.33 -23.10 -10.70
CA LYS A 365 -12.14 -22.84 -9.27
C LYS A 365 -11.11 -23.85 -8.73
N PRO A 366 -10.05 -23.40 -8.04
CA PRO A 366 -9.06 -24.32 -7.49
C PRO A 366 -9.68 -25.35 -6.54
N GLU A 367 -9.10 -26.55 -6.53
CA GLU A 367 -9.46 -27.57 -5.55
C GLU A 367 -8.81 -27.28 -4.20
N PRO A 368 -9.52 -27.53 -3.07
CA PRO A 368 -8.91 -27.44 -1.75
C PRO A 368 -7.85 -28.54 -1.62
N LYS A 369 -6.57 -28.19 -1.83
CA LYS A 369 -5.47 -29.07 -1.52
C LYS A 369 -5.25 -29.03 -0.01
N VAL A 370 -5.68 -30.08 0.69
CA VAL A 370 -5.13 -30.38 2.02
C VAL A 370 -3.69 -30.78 1.77
N LEU A 371 -2.74 -30.04 2.33
CA LEU A 371 -1.34 -30.48 2.34
C LEU A 371 -1.28 -31.75 3.18
N ASP A 372 -1.29 -32.92 2.53
CA ASP A 372 -1.00 -34.16 3.21
C ASP A 372 0.46 -34.08 3.69
N ASN A 373 0.64 -34.00 5.01
CA ASN A 373 1.94 -34.07 5.70
C ASN A 373 2.61 -35.47 5.57
N THR A 374 2.42 -36.17 4.47
CA THR A 374 3.16 -37.39 4.13
C THR A 374 4.45 -37.04 3.41
N ASN A 375 5.36 -36.39 4.12
CA ASN A 375 6.80 -36.50 3.91
C ASN A 375 7.56 -36.35 5.24
N SER A 376 7.00 -36.91 6.31
CA SER A 376 7.81 -37.35 7.45
C SER A 376 8.25 -38.79 7.20
N ILE A 377 9.56 -38.96 7.03
CA ILE A 377 10.34 -40.22 7.08
C ILE A 377 10.45 -40.98 5.74
N MET A 378 11.57 -40.76 5.03
CA MET A 378 12.58 -41.80 4.77
C MET A 378 13.98 -41.21 4.83
#